data_AF-X0WZ25-F1
#
_entry.id   AF-X0WZ25-F1
#
_cell.length_a   1.000
_cell.length_b   1.000
_cell.length_c   1.000
_cell.angle_alpha   90.00
_cell.angle_beta   90.00
_cell.angle_gamma   90.00
#
_symmetry.space_group_name_H-M   'P 1'
#
loop_
_entity.id
_entity.type
_entity.pdbx_description
1 polymer ?
#
loop_
_entity_poly.entity_id
_entity_poly.type
_entity_poly.pdbx_seq_one_letter_code
_entity_poly.pdbx_strand_id
1 'polypeptide(L)'
;LKKGVIVHLHDIFFPFDYPIEWNMKRYWFWNEQYFLEAFLQFNSKFEVLASLSMVAYHDNSIFLDAINAYYETRNPGSFWMKVVR
;
A
#
# COMPACT_ATOMS: atom_id res chain seq x y z
N LEU A 1 -8.99 14.97 -9.86
CA LEU A 1 -8.47 15.55 -8.60
C LEU A 1 -7.57 16.74 -8.93
N LYS A 2 -7.52 17.76 -8.06
CA LYS A 2 -6.63 18.92 -8.24
C LYS A 2 -5.18 18.53 -7.93
N LYS A 3 -4.22 19.23 -8.54
CA LYS A 3 -2.80 19.09 -8.20
C LYS A 3 -2.58 19.34 -6.70
N GLY A 4 -1.76 18.50 -6.08
CA GLY A 4 -1.45 18.53 -4.64
C GLY A 4 -2.34 17.65 -3.76
N VAL A 5 -3.43 17.07 -4.30
CA VAL A 5 -4.25 16.13 -3.52
C VAL A 5 -3.45 14.87 -3.21
N ILE A 6 -3.43 14.49 -1.93
CA ILE A 6 -2.91 13.21 -1.45
C ILE A 6 -4.05 12.19 -1.47
N VAL A 7 -3.77 11.03 -2.07
CA VAL A 7 -4.70 9.91 -2.21
C VAL A 7 -4.19 8.76 -1.35
N HIS A 8 -5.08 8.23 -0.53
CA HIS A 8 -4.87 7.04 0.29
C HIS A 8 -5.67 5.87 -0.30
N LEU A 9 -5.04 4.71 -0.41
CA LEU A 9 -5.70 3.44 -0.68
C LEU A 9 -5.46 2.50 0.49
N HIS A 10 -6.54 1.98 1.06
CA HIS A 10 -6.48 0.99 2.14
C HIS A 10 -6.30 -0.41 1.58
N ASP A 11 -5.79 -1.33 2.41
CA ASP A 11 -5.64 -2.75 2.08
C ASP A 11 -4.81 -3.01 0.80
N ILE A 12 -3.76 -2.21 0.59
CA ILE A 12 -2.80 -2.40 -0.52
C ILE A 12 -1.45 -2.80 0.05
N PHE A 13 -0.89 -3.91 -0.46
CA PHE A 13 0.43 -4.42 -0.07
C PHE A 13 1.49 -4.29 -1.16
N PHE A 14 1.10 -3.78 -2.34
CA PHE A 14 1.99 -3.50 -3.47
C PHE A 14 3.27 -2.77 -3.02
N PRO A 15 4.48 -3.23 -3.38
CA PRO A 15 4.78 -4.17 -4.47
C PRO A 15 4.72 -5.66 -4.09
N PHE A 16 4.23 -6.01 -2.90
CA PHE A 16 4.08 -7.41 -2.48
C PHE A 16 2.66 -7.94 -2.71
N ASP A 17 2.53 -9.27 -2.68
CA ASP A 17 1.25 -9.96 -2.76
C ASP A 17 0.38 -9.76 -1.51
N TYR A 18 -0.92 -9.97 -1.67
CA TYR A 18 -1.85 -10.07 -0.54
C TYR A 18 -1.42 -11.17 0.45
N PRO A 19 -1.74 -11.01 1.76
CA PRO A 19 -1.47 -12.05 2.75
C PRO A 19 -2.01 -13.41 2.32
N ILE A 20 -1.17 -14.45 2.40
CA ILE A 20 -1.51 -15.79 1.89
C ILE A 20 -2.77 -16.35 2.54
N GLU A 21 -3.04 -16.02 3.81
CA GLU A 21 -4.24 -16.45 4.53
C GLU A 21 -5.52 -15.89 3.91
N TRP A 22 -5.48 -14.69 3.32
CA TRP A 22 -6.65 -14.10 2.67
C TRP A 22 -7.05 -14.91 1.44
N ASN A 23 -6.08 -15.30 0.62
CA ASN A 23 -6.32 -16.11 -0.55
C ASN A 23 -6.68 -17.56 -0.18
N MET A 24 -5.88 -18.19 0.68
CA MET A 24 -5.96 -19.65 0.93
C MET A 24 -7.02 -20.04 1.97
N LYS A 25 -7.29 -19.21 2.98
CA LYS A 25 -8.23 -19.54 4.06
C LYS A 25 -9.55 -18.80 3.90
N ARG A 26 -9.52 -17.57 3.39
CA ARG A 26 -10.71 -16.72 3.26
C ARG A 26 -11.27 -16.67 1.85
N TYR A 27 -10.52 -17.15 0.85
CA TYR A 27 -10.89 -17.11 -0.57
C TYR A 27 -11.21 -15.68 -1.05
N TRP A 28 -10.47 -14.71 -0.52
CA TRP A 28 -10.59 -13.31 -0.89
C TRP A 28 -9.65 -13.00 -2.05
N PHE A 29 -10.16 -13.17 -3.27
CA PHE A 29 -9.45 -12.90 -4.52
C PHE A 29 -9.61 -11.44 -4.93
N TRP A 30 -9.09 -10.55 -4.09
CA TRP A 30 -9.13 -9.11 -4.30
C TRP A 30 -8.28 -8.71 -5.49
N ASN A 31 -8.77 -7.72 -6.24
CA ASN A 31 -8.16 -7.27 -7.49
C ASN A 31 -7.62 -5.83 -7.40
N GLU A 32 -7.87 -5.16 -6.28
CA GLU A 32 -7.63 -3.74 -6.05
C GLU A 32 -6.15 -3.38 -6.25
N GLN A 33 -5.22 -4.17 -5.69
CA GLN A 33 -3.79 -3.88 -5.84
C GLN A 33 -3.25 -4.13 -7.25
N TYR A 34 -3.77 -5.13 -7.96
CA TYR A 34 -3.37 -5.38 -9.34
C TYR A 34 -3.92 -4.29 -10.28
N PHE A 35 -5.12 -3.80 -10.00
CA PHE A 35 -5.65 -2.64 -10.69
C PHE A 35 -4.82 -1.38 -10.41
N LEU A 36 -4.39 -1.19 -9.16
CA LEU A 36 -3.48 -0.09 -8.81
C LEU A 36 -2.15 -0.21 -9.57
N GLU A 37 -1.55 -1.39 -9.63
CA GLU A 37 -0.32 -1.62 -10.39
C GLU A 37 -0.50 -1.21 -11.86
N ALA A 38 -1.53 -1.72 -12.52
CA ALA A 38 -1.86 -1.35 -13.89
C ALA A 38 -2.16 0.15 -14.04
N PHE A 39 -2.84 0.76 -13.06
CA PHE A 39 -3.15 2.19 -13.04
C PHE A 39 -1.90 3.05 -12.92
N LEU A 40 -0.87 2.60 -12.20
CA LEU A 40 0.38 3.33 -12.05
C LEU A 40 1.26 3.24 -13.31
N GLN A 41 1.14 2.15 -14.07
CA GLN A 41 1.87 1.98 -15.31
C GLN A 41 1.57 3.11 -16.29
N PHE A 42 2.63 3.75 -16.78
CA PHE A 42 2.58 4.88 -17.72
C PHE A 42 1.74 6.09 -17.25
N ASN A 43 1.34 6.12 -15.98
CA ASN A 43 0.49 7.16 -15.43
C ASN A 43 1.29 8.24 -14.73
N SER A 44 1.74 9.20 -15.53
CA SER A 44 2.56 10.31 -15.04
C SER A 44 1.79 11.38 -14.24
N LYS A 45 0.48 11.21 -14.04
CA LYS A 45 -0.36 12.15 -13.29
C LYS A 45 -0.14 12.07 -11.78
N PHE A 46 0.32 10.92 -11.30
CA PHE A 46 0.50 10.63 -9.89
C PHE A 46 1.98 10.36 -9.57
N GLU A 47 2.40 10.84 -8.41
CA GLU A 47 3.69 10.53 -7.79
C GLU A 47 3.43 9.57 -6.62
N VAL A 48 4.13 8.44 -6.58
CA VAL A 48 4.08 7.51 -5.45
C VAL A 48 4.80 8.13 -4.26
N LEU A 49 4.11 8.24 -3.12
CA LEU A 49 4.69 8.78 -1.89
C LEU A 49 5.19 7.66 -0.99
N ALA A 50 4.37 6.65 -0.75
CA ALA A 50 4.72 5.54 0.13
C ALA A 50 3.85 4.30 -0.11
N SER A 51 4.47 3.13 -0.11
CA SER A 51 3.80 1.87 0.22
C SER A 51 4.22 1.50 1.64
N LEU A 52 3.28 1.39 2.57
CA LEU A 52 3.66 1.09 3.95
C LEU A 52 4.19 -0.33 4.09
N SER A 53 3.70 -1.28 3.28
CA SER A 53 4.26 -2.63 3.25
C SER A 53 5.72 -2.63 2.80
N MET A 54 6.08 -1.78 1.82
CA MET A 54 7.48 -1.58 1.41
C MET A 54 8.31 -0.93 2.51
N VAL A 55 7.78 0.09 3.19
CA VAL A 55 8.47 0.71 4.32
C VAL A 55 8.74 -0.33 5.41
N ALA A 56 7.74 -1.14 5.79
CA ALA A 56 7.89 -2.14 6.85
C ALA A 56 8.90 -3.24 6.49
N TYR A 57 8.95 -3.62 5.20
CA TYR A 57 9.91 -4.59 4.71
C TYR A 57 11.36 -4.09 4.82
N HIS A 58 11.60 -2.80 4.61
CA HIS A 58 12.95 -2.22 4.68
C HIS A 58 13.36 -1.80 6.08
N ASP A 59 12.47 -1.12 6.80
CA ASP A 59 12.70 -0.65 8.16
C ASP A 59 11.36 -0.46 8.88
N ASN A 60 11.03 -1.39 9.76
CA ASN A 60 9.81 -1.35 10.54
C ASN A 60 9.92 -0.51 11.83
N SER A 61 11.12 0.00 12.18
CA SER A 61 11.34 0.77 13.41
C SER A 61 10.47 2.01 13.47
N ILE A 62 10.26 2.67 12.32
CA ILE A 62 9.38 3.82 12.20
C ILE A 62 7.94 3.53 12.67
N PHE A 63 7.45 2.30 12.50
CA PHE A 63 6.12 1.92 12.96
C PHE A 63 6.12 1.55 14.44
N LEU A 64 7.17 0.88 14.92
CA LEU A 64 7.32 0.57 16.34
C LEU A 64 7.38 1.85 17.18
N ASP A 65 8.08 2.88 16.70
CA ASP A 65 8.26 4.14 17.41
C ASP A 65 7.03 5.06 17.28
N ALA A 66 6.36 5.07 16.12
CA ALA A 66 5.28 6.01 15.84
C ALA A 66 3.86 5.45 16.03
N ILE A 67 3.68 4.12 16.05
CA ILE A 67 2.36 3.48 16.03
C ILE A 67 2.26 2.43 17.15
N ASN A 68 1.61 2.81 18.24
CA ASN A 68 1.37 1.94 19.41
C ASN A 68 0.60 0.63 19.08
N ALA A 69 -0.14 0.60 17.97
CA ALA A 69 -0.92 -0.56 17.53
C ALA A 69 -0.23 -1.39 16.44
N TYR A 70 1.05 -1.14 16.17
CA TYR A 70 1.82 -1.94 15.22
C TYR A 70 2.16 -3.30 15.81
N TYR A 71 1.92 -4.36 15.03
CA TYR A 71 2.29 -5.72 15.37
C TYR A 71 3.15 -6.26 14.23
N GLU A 72 4.38 -6.69 14.53
CA GLU A 72 5.34 -7.18 13.53
C GLU A 72 4.80 -8.36 12.71
N THR A 73 3.87 -9.13 13.27
CA THR A 73 3.22 -10.26 12.59
C THR A 73 2.23 -9.82 11.51
N ARG A 74 1.94 -8.52 11.39
CA ARG A 74 1.00 -7.97 10.41
C ARG A 74 1.65 -6.84 9.62
N ASN A 75 1.88 -7.10 8.34
CA ASN A 75 2.32 -6.05 7.42
C ASN A 75 1.27 -4.94 7.29
N PRO A 76 1.70 -3.67 7.25
CA PRO A 76 0.79 -2.54 7.09
C PRO A 76 0.32 -2.43 5.64
N GLY A 77 -0.97 -2.65 5.42
CA GLY A 77 -1.61 -2.56 4.10
C GLY A 77 -2.14 -1.16 3.82
N SER A 78 -1.31 -0.29 3.24
CA SER A 78 -1.80 0.95 2.63
C SER A 78 -0.81 1.56 1.65
N PHE A 79 -1.35 2.32 0.71
CA PHE A 79 -0.60 2.98 -0.34
C PHE A 79 -1.00 4.45 -0.45
N TRP A 80 0.01 5.31 -0.65
CA TRP A 80 -0.14 6.76 -0.69
C TRP A 80 0.49 7.31 -1.97
N MET A 81 -0.26 8.15 -2.66
CA MET A 81 0.21 8.85 -3.86
C MET A 81 -0.31 10.28 -3.90
N LYS A 82 0.29 11.12 -4.73
CA LYS A 82 -0.04 12.54 -4.85
C LYS A 82 -0.31 12.90 -6.29
N VAL A 83 -1.36 13.68 -6.52
CA VAL A 83 -1.66 14.23 -7.85
C VAL A 83 -0.65 15.33 -8.16
N VAL A 84 0.15 15.15 -9.22
CA VAL A 84 1.21 16.10 -9.59
C VAL A 84 0.96 16.81 -10.93
N ARG A 85 0.04 16.29 -11.76
CA ARG A 85 -0.37 16.89 -13.04
C ARG A 85 -1.88 17.05 -13.15
#